data_AF-A0A353VDY5-F1
#
_entry.id   AF-A0A353VDY5-F1
#
_cell.length_a   1.000
_cell.length_b   1.000
_cell.length_c   1.000
_cell.angle_alpha   90.00
_cell.angle_beta   90.00
_cell.angle_gamma   90.00
#
_symmetry.space_group_name_H-M   'P 1'
#
loop_
_entity.id
_entity.type
_entity.pdbx_description
1 polymer ?
#
loop_
_entity_poly.entity_id
_entity_poly.type
_entity_poly.pdbx_seq_one_letter_code
_entity_poly.pdbx_strand_id
1 'polypeptide(L)' 'MRRAGLALATLAALVLLGAGAVAGQALRLGQPAPELAGAPWINSAPLTTAGLRGRVVLVEFWTYG' A
#
# COMPACT_ATOMS: atom_id res chain seq x y z
N MET A 1 27.57 28.17 -14.60
CA MET A 1 26.77 28.32 -13.37
C MET A 1 25.26 28.13 -13.58
N ARG A 2 24.62 28.72 -14.62
CA ARG A 2 23.16 28.60 -14.86
C ARG A 2 22.66 27.18 -15.18
N ARG A 3 23.46 26.35 -15.87
CA ARG A 3 23.11 24.96 -16.22
C ARG A 3 23.13 24.01 -15.01
N ALA A 4 24.05 24.24 -14.07
CA ALA A 4 24.14 23.47 -12.83
C ALA A 4 22.95 23.77 -11.89
N GLY A 5 22.50 25.03 -11.83
CA GLY A 5 21.31 25.42 -11.05
C GLY A 5 20.00 24.81 -11.57
N LEU A 6 19.84 24.72 -12.90
CA LEU A 6 18.69 24.07 -13.52
C LEU A 6 18.66 22.56 -13.26
N ALA A 7 19.82 21.90 -13.33
CA ALA A 7 19.94 20.47 -13.04
C ALA A 7 19.61 20.12 -11.58
N LEU A 8 20.01 20.98 -10.63
CA LEU A 8 19.65 20.81 -9.22
C LEU A 8 18.14 21.02 -8.98
N ALA A 9 17.54 22.00 -9.66
CA ALA A 9 16.12 22.29 -9.53
C ALA A 9 15.22 21.17 -10.09
N THR A 10 15.60 20.57 -11.23
CA THR A 10 14.87 19.40 -11.77
C THR A 10 15.04 18.17 -10.89
N LEU A 11 16.23 17.93 -10.32
CA LEU A 11 16.43 16.82 -9.38
C LEU A 11 15.57 17.00 -8.11
N ALA A 12 15.52 18.21 -7.55
CA ALA A 12 14.68 18.51 -6.39
C ALA A 12 13.18 18.35 -6.69
N ALA A 13 12.72 18.79 -7.86
CA ALA A 13 11.33 18.60 -8.29
C ALA A 13 10.96 17.13 -8.45
N LEU A 14 11.85 16.31 -9.02
CA LEU A 14 11.65 14.86 -9.14
C LEU A 14 11.56 14.17 -7.77
N VAL A 15 12.38 14.57 -6.80
CA VAL A 15 12.33 14.03 -5.43
C VAL A 15 11.02 14.41 -4.74
N LEU A 16 10.58 15.67 -4.85
CA LEU A 16 9.33 16.15 -4.26
C LEU A 16 8.09 15.47 -4.87
N LEU A 17 8.11 15.17 -6.17
CA LEU A 17 7.03 14.44 -6.84
C LEU A 17 7.00 12.93 -6.51
N GLY A 18 8.15 12.33 -6.19
CA GLY A 18 8.27 10.90 -5.84
C GLY A 18 7.97 10.57 -4.38
N ALA A 19 8.07 11.55 -3.47
CA ALA A 19 7.95 11.32 -2.02
C ALA A 19 6.56 10.86 -1.55
N GLY A 20 5.51 11.06 -2.37
CA GLY A 20 4.14 10.61 -2.04
C GLY A 20 3.88 9.12 -2.32
N ALA A 21 4.74 8.44 -3.08
CA ALA A 21 4.50 7.06 -3.54
C ALA A 21 4.96 5.98 -2.54
N VAL A 22 5.73 6.35 -1.51
CA VAL A 22 6.32 5.39 -0.54
C VAL A 22 5.75 5.60 0.86
N ALA A 23 4.44 5.86 0.94
CA ALA A 23 3.69 5.66 2.17
C ALA A 23 2.87 4.38 2.01
N GLY A 24 3.48 3.23 2.33
CA GLY A 24 2.64 2.07 2.65
C GLY A 24 1.68 2.51 3.75
N GLN A 25 0.36 2.35 3.55
CA GLN A 25 -0.62 2.69 4.58
C GLN A 25 -0.24 1.94 5.86
N ALA A 26 0.36 2.64 6.82
CA ALA A 26 0.60 2.09 8.13
C ALA A 26 -0.78 1.69 8.70
N LEU A 27 -0.91 0.43 9.14
CA LEU A 27 -2.15 -0.03 9.76
C LEU A 27 -2.41 0.84 11.00
N ARG A 28 -3.56 1.52 11.02
CA ARG A 28 -4.00 2.35 12.15
C ARG A 28 -5.15 1.66 12.86
N LEU A 29 -5.04 1.50 14.17
CA LEU A 29 -6.13 0.97 14.98
C LEU A 29 -7.38 1.83 14.83
N GLY A 30 -8.54 1.18 14.74
CA GLY A 30 -9.84 1.85 14.58
C GLY A 30 -10.16 2.32 13.16
N GLN A 31 -9.26 2.15 12.19
CA GLN A 31 -9.61 2.33 10.78
C GLN A 31 -10.30 1.08 10.22
N PRO A 32 -11.25 1.23 9.29
CA PRO A 32 -11.83 0.10 8.56
C PRO A 32 -10.72 -0.70 7.86
N ALA A 33 -10.85 -2.03 7.90
CA ALA A 33 -9.97 -2.89 7.11
C ALA A 33 -10.18 -2.60 5.61
N PRO A 34 -9.10 -2.52 4.81
CA PRO A 34 -9.22 -2.43 3.36
C PRO A 34 -9.83 -3.71 2.79
N GLU A 35 -10.43 -3.62 1.60
CA GLU A 35 -11.01 -4.78 0.94
C GLU A 35 -9.93 -5.83 0.59
N LEU A 36 -10.27 -7.10 0.71
CA LEU A 36 -9.36 -8.19 0.38
C LEU A 36 -9.25 -8.29 -1.15
N ALA A 37 -8.10 -7.89 -1.68
CA ALA A 37 -7.76 -8.00 -3.09
C ALA A 37 -6.74 -9.13 -3.32
N GLY A 38 -6.69 -9.64 -4.54
CA GLY A 38 -5.76 -10.71 -4.95
C GLY A 38 -6.47 -11.96 -5.41
N ALA A 39 -5.80 -12.70 -6.30
CA ALA A 39 -6.27 -13.95 -6.89
C ALA A 39 -5.05 -14.76 -7.39
N PRO A 40 -5.17 -16.09 -7.53
CA PRO A 40 -6.34 -16.93 -7.25
C PRO A 40 -6.55 -17.24 -5.76
N TRP A 41 -7.79 -17.53 -5.38
CA TRP A 41 -8.13 -17.99 -4.03
C TRP A 41 -7.95 -19.51 -3.93
N ILE A 42 -7.43 -19.96 -2.79
CA ILE A 42 -7.18 -21.38 -2.51
C ILE A 42 -8.13 -21.81 -1.39
N ASN A 43 -8.71 -23.01 -1.50
CA ASN A 43 -9.59 -23.65 -0.50
C ASN A 43 -10.90 -22.91 -0.20
N SER A 44 -11.22 -21.83 -0.90
CA SER A 44 -12.44 -21.05 -0.71
C SER A 44 -12.81 -20.24 -1.95
N ALA A 45 -14.07 -19.84 -2.04
CA ALA A 45 -14.47 -18.72 -2.88
C ALA A 45 -13.93 -17.40 -2.29
N PRO A 46 -13.84 -16.32 -3.08
CA PRO A 46 -13.38 -15.02 -2.58
C PRO A 46 -14.15 -14.55 -1.35
N LEU A 47 -13.42 -14.09 -0.34
CA LEU A 47 -14.00 -13.49 0.87
C LEU A 47 -14.04 -11.96 0.73
N THR A 48 -15.03 -11.34 1.38
CA THR A 48 -15.15 -9.87 1.44
C THR A 48 -15.15 -9.37 2.87
N THR A 49 -14.64 -8.16 3.10
CA THR A 49 -14.66 -7.55 4.44
C THR A 49 -16.09 -7.42 5.00
N ALA A 50 -17.06 -7.10 4.13
CA ALA A 50 -18.47 -7.03 4.49
C ALA A 50 -19.04 -8.38 4.93
N GLY A 51 -18.71 -9.46 4.22
CA GLY A 51 -19.16 -10.82 4.55
C GLY A 51 -18.53 -11.39 5.83
N LEU A 52 -17.43 -10.81 6.28
CA LEU A 52 -16.70 -11.24 7.49
C LEU A 52 -17.05 -10.44 8.76
N ARG A 53 -17.96 -9.45 8.67
CA ARG A 53 -18.38 -8.67 9.85
C ARG A 53 -18.92 -9.56 10.97
N GLY A 54 -18.60 -9.17 12.21
CA GLY A 54 -18.94 -9.94 13.42
C GLY A 54 -17.96 -11.07 13.76
N ARG A 55 -16.90 -11.25 12.97
CA ARG A 55 -15.81 -12.20 13.24
C ARG A 55 -14.52 -11.46 13.55
N VAL A 56 -13.70 -12.05 14.42
CA VAL A 56 -12.29 -11.67 14.53
C VAL A 56 -11.54 -12.34 13.38
N VAL A 57 -10.92 -11.55 12.52
CA VAL A 57 -10.23 -12.02 11.31
C VAL A 57 -8.73 -11.75 11.46
N LEU A 58 -7.91 -12.78 11.23
CA LEU A 58 -6.46 -12.69 11.17
C LEU A 58 -6.02 -12.74 9.70
N VAL A 59 -5.17 -11.81 9.28
CA VAL A 59 -4.55 -11.79 7.95
C VAL A 59 -3.05 -11.97 8.14
N GLU A 60 -2.48 -12.97 7.48
CA GLU A 60 -1.06 -13.29 7.53
C GLU A 60 -0.46 -13.16 6.12
N PHE A 61 0.62 -12.39 6.01
CA PHE A 61 1.40 -12.26 4.78
C PHE A 61 2.62 -13.16 4.88
N TRP A 62 2.80 -14.04 3.92
CA TRP A 62 3.93 -14.95 3.84
C TRP A 62 4.56 -14.92 2.45
N THR A 63 5.85 -15.21 2.40
CA THR A 63 6.60 -15.47 1.17
C THR A 63 7.23 -16.85 1.30
N TYR A 64 7.56 -17.46 0.16
CA TYR A 64 8.60 -18.47 0.16
C TYR A 64 9.89 -17.74 0.58
N GLY A 65 10.56 -18.17 1.66
CA GLY A 65 11.74 -17.47 2.19
C GLY A 65 12.81 -17.18 1.14
#